data_AF-A0AA45MGI6-F1
#
_entry.id   AF-A0AA45MGI6-F1
#
_cell.length_a   1.000
_cell.length_b   1.000
_cell.length_c   1.000
_cell.angle_alpha   90.00
_cell.angle_beta   90.00
_cell.angle_gamma   90.00
#
_symmetry.space_group_name_H-M   'P 1'
#
loop_
_entity.id
_entity.type
_entity.pdbx_description
1 polymer ?
#
loop_
_entity_poly.entity_id
_entity_poly.type
_entity_poly.pdbx_seq_one_letter_code
_entity_poly.pdbx_strand_id
1 'polypeptide(L)'
;MAERRRLFAVTEADAPRVLSLLAAHANDINSFTRYSERREFGGHVVELATDSVAVIQALDAMRLRPPAPWLAFPDIDAGGTGSLQGSLDYWWNWLWMPYWNSATPDEREQWLALASDDWREFIELHV
;
A
#
# COMPACT_ATOMS: atom_id res chain seq x y z
N MET A 1 -10.35 -21.16 13.72
CA MET A 1 -10.02 -20.30 12.55
C MET A 1 -8.87 -19.40 12.95
N ALA A 2 -7.91 -19.11 12.07
CA ALA A 2 -6.75 -18.25 12.39
C ALA A 2 -7.00 -16.82 11.91
N GLU A 3 -6.82 -15.84 12.81
CA GLU A 3 -6.87 -14.41 12.47
C GLU A 3 -5.70 -14.05 11.54
N ARG A 4 -5.99 -13.30 10.48
CA ARG A 4 -4.99 -12.75 9.55
C ARG A 4 -5.04 -11.23 9.62
N ARG A 5 -3.88 -10.60 9.76
CA ARG A 5 -3.75 -9.15 9.74
C ARG A 5 -3.05 -8.71 8.46
N ARG A 6 -3.56 -7.64 7.85
CA ARG A 6 -2.91 -6.98 6.72
C ARG A 6 -2.89 -5.47 6.94
N LEU A 7 -1.77 -4.87 6.63
CA LEU A 7 -1.57 -3.44 6.54
C LEU A 7 -1.19 -3.14 5.09
N PHE A 8 -1.92 -2.25 4.44
CA PHE A 8 -1.66 -1.86 3.07
C PHE A 8 -2.15 -0.45 2.79
N ALA A 9 -1.54 0.21 1.81
CA ALA A 9 -1.99 1.50 1.32
C ALA A 9 -2.65 1.38 -0.04
N VAL A 10 -3.64 2.23 -0.28
CA VAL A 10 -4.37 2.31 -1.55
C VAL A 10 -4.47 3.76 -2.00
N THR A 11 -4.51 3.96 -3.31
CA THR A 11 -4.73 5.29 -3.90
C THR A 11 -6.14 5.81 -3.56
N GLU A 12 -6.34 7.13 -3.62
CA GLU A 12 -7.69 7.75 -3.50
C GLU A 12 -8.68 7.18 -4.54
N ALA A 13 -8.20 6.78 -5.72
CA ALA A 13 -9.04 6.20 -6.76
C ALA A 13 -9.53 4.78 -6.41
N ASP A 14 -8.68 3.97 -5.76
CA ASP A 14 -9.02 2.59 -5.38
C ASP A 14 -9.77 2.48 -4.05
N ALA A 15 -9.63 3.48 -3.17
CA ALA A 15 -10.19 3.45 -1.82
C ALA A 15 -11.70 3.14 -1.78
N PRO A 16 -12.59 3.75 -2.60
CA PRO A 16 -14.02 3.46 -2.54
C PRO A 16 -14.34 1.99 -2.82
N ARG A 17 -13.62 1.37 -3.76
CA ARG A 17 -13.80 -0.04 -4.12
C ARG A 17 -13.37 -0.96 -2.99
N VAL A 18 -12.23 -0.66 -2.35
CA VAL A 18 -11.70 -1.44 -1.23
C VAL A 18 -12.59 -1.33 0.00
N LEU A 19 -12.96 -0.10 0.39
CA LEU A 19 -13.81 0.11 1.56
C LEU A 19 -15.20 -0.51 1.38
N SER A 20 -15.75 -0.47 0.16
CA SER A 20 -17.03 -1.14 -0.14
C SER A 20 -16.92 -2.67 0.00
N LEU A 21 -15.83 -3.28 -0.48
CA LEU A 21 -15.57 -4.71 -0.31
C LEU A 21 -15.49 -5.07 1.19
N LEU A 22 -14.71 -4.31 1.96
CA LEU A 22 -14.51 -4.58 3.38
C LEU A 22 -15.81 -4.38 4.19
N ALA A 23 -16.58 -3.33 3.89
CA ALA A 23 -17.88 -3.08 4.51
C ALA A 23 -18.89 -4.20 4.21
N ALA A 24 -18.89 -4.75 2.99
CA ALA A 24 -19.76 -5.87 2.64
C ALA A 24 -19.44 -7.13 3.47
N HIS A 25 -18.16 -7.40 3.72
CA HIS A 25 -17.71 -8.57 4.48
C HIS A 25 -17.74 -8.37 5.99
N ALA A 26 -17.66 -7.12 6.48
CA ALA A 26 -17.82 -6.81 7.91
C ALA A 26 -19.22 -7.17 8.44
N ASN A 27 -20.21 -7.32 7.56
CA ASN A 27 -21.58 -7.69 7.89
C ASN A 27 -21.87 -9.20 7.75
N ASP A 28 -20.88 -10.03 7.40
CA ASP A 28 -21.04 -11.48 7.33
C ASP A 28 -21.06 -12.08 8.74
N ILE A 29 -22.08 -12.89 9.04
CA ILE A 29 -22.30 -13.50 10.36
C ILE A 29 -21.36 -14.71 10.54
N ASN A 30 -20.86 -15.29 9.46
CA ASN A 30 -20.04 -16.51 9.47
C ASN A 30 -18.54 -16.24 9.44
N SER A 31 -18.13 -14.99 9.27
CA SER A 31 -16.72 -14.61 9.25
C SER A 31 -16.47 -13.33 10.05
N PHE A 32 -15.25 -13.19 10.52
CA PHE A 32 -14.81 -11.98 11.18
C PHE A 32 -14.04 -11.12 10.18
N THR A 33 -14.48 -9.87 10.00
CA THR A 33 -13.75 -8.85 9.26
C THR A 33 -13.88 -7.52 9.99
N ARG A 34 -12.76 -7.00 10.51
CA ARG A 34 -12.66 -5.64 11.04
C ARG A 34 -11.58 -4.90 10.28
N TYR A 35 -11.83 -3.63 10.03
CA TYR A 35 -10.82 -2.76 9.45
C TYR A 35 -10.88 -1.37 10.09
N SER A 36 -9.77 -0.65 9.97
CA SER A 36 -9.71 0.79 10.17
C SER A 36 -9.00 1.42 8.97
N GLU A 37 -9.46 2.59 8.57
CA GLU A 37 -8.86 3.38 7.52
C GLU A 37 -8.35 4.73 8.07
N ARG A 38 -7.22 5.19 7.53
CA ARG A 38 -6.68 6.52 7.78
C ARG A 38 -6.29 7.17 6.45
N ARG A 39 -6.64 8.44 6.29
CA ARG A 39 -6.21 9.26 5.16
C ARG A 39 -4.81 9.78 5.40
N GLU A 40 -3.83 9.13 4.78
CA GLU A 40 -2.41 9.42 4.94
C GLU A 40 -1.68 9.16 3.60
N PHE A 41 -0.53 9.82 3.40
CA PHE A 41 0.35 9.58 2.25
C PHE A 41 -0.30 9.76 0.86
N GLY A 42 -1.25 10.70 0.72
CA GLY A 42 -1.95 10.92 -0.55
C GLY A 42 -2.90 9.78 -0.95
N GLY A 43 -3.30 8.96 0.02
CA GLY A 43 -4.23 7.84 -0.16
C GLY A 43 -4.87 7.41 1.14
N HIS A 44 -5.17 6.11 1.24
CA HIS A 44 -5.74 5.51 2.44
C HIS A 44 -4.86 4.37 2.92
N VAL A 45 -4.48 4.39 4.19
CA VAL A 45 -3.85 3.28 4.88
C VAL A 45 -4.94 2.45 5.55
N VAL A 46 -4.98 1.17 5.25
CA VAL A 46 -5.99 0.24 5.75
C VAL A 46 -5.32 -0.82 6.62
N GLU A 47 -5.78 -0.92 7.87
CA GLU A 47 -5.47 -2.02 8.76
C GLU A 47 -6.65 -2.98 8.77
N LEU A 48 -6.43 -4.21 8.34
CA LEU A 48 -7.43 -5.27 8.23
C LEU A 48 -7.10 -6.40 9.19
N ALA A 49 -8.10 -6.87 9.94
CA ALA A 49 -8.08 -8.13 10.66
C ALA A 49 -9.25 -8.99 10.18
N THR A 50 -8.97 -10.15 9.59
CA THR A 50 -10.00 -11.06 9.07
C THR A 50 -9.61 -12.52 9.21
N ASP A 51 -10.58 -13.41 9.39
CA ASP A 51 -10.38 -14.87 9.25
C ASP A 51 -10.83 -15.39 7.87
N SER A 52 -11.47 -14.54 7.05
CA SER A 52 -12.01 -14.86 5.75
C SER A 52 -10.94 -14.91 4.67
N VAL A 53 -10.69 -16.11 4.15
CA VAL A 53 -9.80 -16.30 2.98
C VAL A 53 -10.37 -15.61 1.74
N ALA A 54 -11.69 -15.53 1.60
CA ALA A 54 -12.34 -14.88 0.47
C ALA A 54 -12.04 -13.37 0.39
N VAL A 55 -12.02 -12.68 1.54
CA VAL A 55 -11.64 -11.25 1.62
C VAL A 55 -10.21 -11.06 1.14
N ILE A 56 -9.30 -11.91 1.62
CA ILE A 56 -7.88 -11.85 1.26
C ILE A 56 -7.68 -12.07 -0.25
N GLN A 57 -8.34 -13.10 -0.81
CA GLN A 57 -8.28 -13.38 -2.24
C GLN A 57 -8.88 -12.26 -3.09
N ALA A 58 -9.97 -11.64 -2.65
CA ALA A 58 -10.57 -10.50 -3.33
C ALA A 58 -9.65 -9.27 -3.34
N LEU A 59 -8.94 -8.99 -2.24
CA LEU A 59 -7.95 -7.92 -2.16
C LEU A 59 -6.74 -8.20 -3.07
N ASP A 60 -6.22 -9.43 -3.07
CA ASP A 60 -5.10 -9.83 -3.93
C ASP A 60 -5.48 -9.71 -5.41
N ALA A 61 -6.72 -10.07 -5.78
CA ALA A 61 -7.24 -9.93 -7.13
C ALA A 61 -7.38 -8.47 -7.60
N MET A 62 -7.52 -7.51 -6.68
CA MET A 62 -7.60 -6.09 -7.03
C MET A 62 -6.26 -5.48 -7.44
N ARG A 63 -5.13 -6.18 -7.19
CA ARG A 63 -3.76 -5.70 -7.46
C ARG A 63 -3.55 -4.27 -6.95
N LEU A 64 -3.93 -4.04 -5.70
CA LEU A 64 -3.87 -2.75 -5.05
C LEU A 64 -2.43 -2.23 -5.02
N ARG A 65 -2.28 -0.94 -5.28
CA ARG A 65 -0.98 -0.26 -5.27
C ARG A 65 -0.99 0.83 -4.21
N PRO A 66 0.09 0.97 -3.42
CA PRO A 66 0.27 2.16 -2.62
C PRO A 66 0.39 3.39 -3.56
N PRO A 67 0.13 4.61 -3.05
CA PRO A 67 0.51 5.84 -3.73
C PRO A 67 1.99 5.82 -4.17
N ALA A 68 2.37 6.58 -5.18
CA ALA A 68 3.79 6.69 -5.55
C ALA A 68 4.59 7.38 -4.42
N PRO A 69 5.90 7.08 -4.24
CA PRO A 69 6.72 7.78 -3.25
C PRO A 69 6.66 9.32 -3.36
N TRP A 70 6.75 9.85 -4.58
CA TRP A 70 6.66 11.29 -4.88
C TRP A 70 5.25 11.89 -4.71
N LEU A 71 4.21 11.06 -4.69
CA LEU A 71 2.84 11.50 -4.37
C LEU A 71 2.57 11.43 -2.86
N ALA A 72 3.16 10.44 -2.19
CA ALA A 72 3.08 10.29 -0.74
C ALA A 72 3.88 11.37 0.00
N PHE A 73 4.99 11.82 -0.59
CA PHE A 73 5.89 12.81 -0.02
C PHE A 73 6.30 13.87 -1.07
N PRO A 74 5.38 14.77 -1.45
CA PRO A 74 5.64 15.77 -2.49
C PRO A 74 6.68 16.83 -2.07
N ASP A 75 6.86 17.03 -0.76
CA ASP A 75 7.77 18.03 -0.20
C ASP A 75 9.19 17.47 0.09
N ILE A 76 9.42 16.18 -0.17
CA ILE A 76 10.73 15.54 0.04
C ILE A 76 11.59 15.70 -1.20
N ASP A 77 12.80 16.21 -1.00
CA ASP A 77 13.88 16.16 -1.97
C ASP A 77 14.57 14.79 -1.92
N ALA A 78 14.24 13.90 -2.86
CA ALA A 78 14.79 12.56 -2.94
C ALA A 78 16.32 12.54 -3.17
N GLY A 79 16.86 13.52 -3.90
CA GLY A 79 18.30 13.61 -4.19
C GLY A 79 19.12 14.05 -2.97
N GLY A 80 18.51 14.81 -2.05
CA GLY A 80 19.12 15.25 -0.79
C GLY A 80 18.83 14.35 0.42
N THR A 81 17.86 13.44 0.33
CA THR A 81 17.42 12.61 1.46
C THR A 81 18.33 11.38 1.60
N GLY A 82 19.38 11.50 2.40
CA GLY A 82 20.36 10.44 2.60
C GLY A 82 19.91 9.26 3.48
N SER A 83 18.74 9.29 4.10
CA SER A 83 18.25 8.19 4.96
C SER A 83 16.72 8.17 5.11
N LEU A 84 16.16 6.96 5.19
CA LEU A 84 14.78 6.72 5.61
C LEU A 84 14.61 7.08 7.09
N GLN A 85 13.71 8.02 7.39
CA GLN A 85 13.37 8.37 8.78
C GLN A 85 11.92 8.83 8.92
N GLY A 86 11.36 8.65 10.13
CA GLY A 86 10.02 9.10 10.47
C GLY A 86 8.94 8.47 9.60
N SER A 87 8.03 9.30 9.09
CA SER A 87 6.90 8.85 8.27
C SER A 87 7.32 8.20 6.95
N LEU A 88 8.46 8.62 6.37
CA LEU A 88 9.01 8.02 5.16
C LEU A 88 9.49 6.59 5.43
N ASP A 89 10.21 6.36 6.53
CA ASP A 89 10.67 5.02 6.92
C ASP A 89 9.49 4.06 7.18
N TYR A 90 8.47 4.54 7.90
CA TYR A 90 7.24 3.76 8.12
C TYR A 90 6.58 3.40 6.80
N TRP A 91 6.32 4.39 5.94
CA TRP A 91 5.67 4.17 4.67
C TRP A 91 6.47 3.24 3.75
N TRP A 92 7.80 3.43 3.70
CA TRP A 92 8.70 2.62 2.88
C TRP A 92 8.66 1.16 3.28
N ASN A 93 8.91 0.87 4.56
CA ASN A 93 9.07 -0.51 5.03
C ASN A 93 7.74 -1.27 5.14
N TRP A 94 6.66 -0.58 5.52
CA TRP A 94 5.39 -1.25 5.86
C TRP A 94 4.35 -1.20 4.76
N LEU A 95 4.46 -0.27 3.80
CA LEU A 95 3.45 -0.06 2.76
C LEU A 95 4.04 -0.25 1.36
N TRP A 96 5.18 0.39 1.07
CA TRP A 96 5.81 0.33 -0.25
C TRP A 96 6.57 -0.98 -0.52
N MET A 97 7.47 -1.38 0.38
CA MET A 97 8.32 -2.56 0.20
C MET A 97 7.53 -3.87 0.02
N PRO A 98 6.45 -4.15 0.77
CA PRO A 98 5.63 -5.34 0.53
C PRO A 98 5.03 -5.35 -0.88
N TYR A 99 4.58 -4.18 -1.36
CA TYR A 99 4.11 -4.03 -2.73
C TYR A 99 5.24 -4.28 -3.74
N TRP A 100 6.37 -3.56 -3.61
CA TRP A 100 7.52 -3.67 -4.51
C TRP A 100 8.02 -5.11 -4.63
N ASN A 101 8.12 -5.82 -3.50
CA ASN A 101 8.56 -7.22 -3.46
C ASN A 101 7.60 -8.18 -4.15
N SER A 102 6.30 -7.87 -4.17
CA SER A 102 5.28 -8.66 -4.86
C SER A 102 5.08 -8.28 -6.33
N ALA A 103 5.51 -7.08 -6.73
CA ALA A 103 5.39 -6.58 -8.10
C ALA A 103 6.25 -7.37 -9.08
N THR A 104 5.74 -7.57 -10.30
CA THR A 104 6.51 -8.21 -11.38
C THR A 104 7.62 -7.27 -11.90
N PRO A 105 8.64 -7.79 -12.62
CA PRO A 105 9.64 -6.95 -13.26
C PRO A 105 9.03 -5.85 -14.15
N ASP A 106 8.02 -6.19 -14.95
CA ASP A 106 7.32 -5.23 -15.81
C ASP A 106 6.59 -4.14 -14.99
N GLU A 107 5.98 -4.50 -13.86
CA GLU A 107 5.32 -3.53 -12.98
C GLU A 107 6.35 -2.59 -12.33
N ARG A 108 7.52 -3.11 -11.95
CA ARG A 108 8.62 -2.29 -11.41
C ARG A 108 9.18 -1.35 -12.48
N GLU A 109 9.38 -1.82 -13.71
CA GLU A 109 9.85 -1.00 -14.82
C GLU A 109 8.87 0.13 -15.16
N GLN A 110 7.57 -0.17 -15.19
CA GLN A 110 6.53 0.86 -15.36
C GLN A 110 6.58 1.91 -14.25
N TRP A 111 6.86 1.51 -13.01
CA TRP A 111 7.03 2.44 -11.91
C TRP A 111 8.26 3.33 -12.07
N LEU A 112 9.41 2.75 -12.39
CA LEU A 112 10.66 3.50 -12.57
C LEU A 112 10.56 4.45 -13.78
N ALA A 113 9.77 4.11 -14.80
CA ALA A 113 9.51 4.99 -15.94
C ALA A 113 8.67 6.24 -15.60
N LEU A 114 7.93 6.22 -14.50
CA LEU A 114 7.14 7.37 -14.01
C LEU A 114 7.91 8.22 -12.99
N ALA A 115 9.02 7.71 -12.45
CA ALA A 115 9.83 8.41 -11.47
C ALA A 115 10.72 9.48 -12.15
N SER A 116 11.02 10.56 -11.42
CA SER A 116 12.15 11.41 -11.78
C SER A 116 13.47 10.67 -11.54
N ASP A 117 14.56 11.17 -12.10
CA ASP A 117 15.90 10.58 -11.90
C ASP A 117 16.26 10.46 -10.41
N ASP A 118 15.99 11.50 -9.61
CA ASP A 118 16.25 11.48 -8.16
C ASP A 118 15.44 10.39 -7.43
N TRP A 119 14.15 10.25 -7.75
CA TRP A 119 13.30 9.23 -7.13
C TRP A 119 13.67 7.83 -7.60
N ARG A 120 14.09 7.70 -8.85
CA ARG A 120 14.59 6.43 -9.39
C ARG A 120 15.85 5.99 -8.67
N GLU A 121 16.85 6.87 -8.55
CA GLU A 121 18.08 6.60 -7.81
C GLU A 121 17.75 6.25 -6.35
N PHE A 122 16.87 7.03 -5.71
CA PHE A 122 16.43 6.76 -4.35
C PHE A 122 15.81 5.36 -4.19
N ILE A 123 14.93 4.96 -5.11
CA ILE A 123 14.34 3.62 -5.11
C ILE A 123 15.42 2.56 -5.29
N GLU A 124 16.28 2.70 -6.29
CA GLU A 124 17.36 1.74 -6.58
C GLU A 124 18.35 1.56 -5.40
N LEU A 125 18.56 2.61 -4.59
CA LEU A 125 19.41 2.56 -3.40
C LEU A 125 18.75 1.86 -2.19
N HIS A 126 17.43 1.78 -2.14
CA HIS A 126 16.66 1.36 -0.95
C HIS A 126 15.79 0.11 -1.16
N VAL A 127 15.94 -0.61 -2.28
CA VAL A 127 15.21 -1.86 -2.60
C VAL A 127 16.10 -3.09 -2.74
#